data_AF-A0A449GMB5-F1
#
_entry.id   AF-A0A449GMB5-F1
#
_cell.length_a   1.000
_cell.length_b   1.000
_cell.length_c   1.000
_cell.angle_alpha   90.00
_cell.angle_beta   90.00
_cell.angle_gamma   90.00
#
_symmetry.space_group_name_H-M   'P 1'
#
loop_
_entity.id
_entity.type
_entity.pdbx_description
1 polymer ?
#
loop_
_entity_poly.entity_id
_entity_poly.type
_entity_poly.pdbx_seq_one_letter_code
_entity_poly.pdbx_strand_id
1 'polypeptide(L)'
;MFACVALVGLIAVTLLIAQVGTVVVARHRVQAAADLGALAGAGALQAGADEACAAAEAVVRRMGALVSECEVMRWDVTVSVERIVRMGAVGARTVRASARAGPAEQED
;
A
#
# COMPACT_ATOMS: atom_id res chain seq x y z
N MET A 1 -2.20 45.50 -5.92
CA MET A 1 -2.67 44.50 -6.90
C MET A 1 -1.69 43.32 -7.03
N PHE A 2 -0.41 43.55 -7.37
CA PHE A 2 0.59 42.49 -7.52
C PHE A 2 0.76 41.58 -6.29
N ALA A 3 0.73 42.15 -5.07
CA ALA A 3 0.83 41.37 -3.83
C ALA A 3 -0.32 40.37 -3.67
N CYS A 4 -1.56 40.78 -3.98
CA CYS A 4 -2.72 39.89 -3.91
C CYS A 4 -2.62 38.76 -4.95
N VAL A 5 -2.18 39.08 -6.18
CA VAL A 5 -1.98 38.08 -7.24
C VAL A 5 -0.89 37.08 -6.84
N ALA A 6 0.24 37.55 -6.30
CA ALA A 6 1.31 36.68 -5.83
C ALA A 6 0.86 35.78 -4.67
N LEU A 7 0.10 36.31 -3.72
CA LEU A 7 -0.44 35.52 -2.60
C LEU A 7 -1.40 34.44 -3.10
N VAL A 8 -2.34 34.79 -3.98
CA VAL A 8 -3.28 33.82 -4.57
C VAL A 8 -2.52 32.74 -5.36
N GLY A 9 -1.50 33.12 -6.13
CA GLY A 9 -0.64 32.18 -6.84
C GLY A 9 0.08 31.21 -5.90
N LEU A 10 0.65 31.70 -4.79
CA LEU A 10 1.32 30.86 -3.80
C LEU A 10 0.34 29.89 -3.11
N ILE A 11 -0.86 30.36 -2.78
CA ILE A 11 -1.91 29.52 -2.20
C ILE A 11 -2.32 28.43 -3.21
N ALA A 12 -2.50 28.78 -4.48
CA ALA A 12 -2.86 27.81 -5.52
C ALA A 12 -1.78 26.73 -5.67
N VAL A 13 -0.49 27.12 -5.69
CA VAL A 13 0.63 26.17 -5.80
C VAL A 13 0.73 25.26 -4.57
N THR A 14 0.58 25.81 -3.35
CA THR A 14 0.64 25.00 -2.13
C THR A 14 -0.51 24.01 -2.03
N LEU A 15 -1.73 24.39 -2.44
CA LEU A 15 -2.86 23.47 -2.53
C LEU A 15 -2.62 22.36 -3.56
N LEU A 16 -2.03 22.69 -4.72
CA LEU A 16 -1.69 21.71 -5.74
C LEU A 16 -0.65 20.70 -5.23
N ILE A 17 0.41 21.16 -4.56
CA ILE A 17 1.41 20.30 -3.93
C ILE A 17 0.78 19.41 -2.85
N ALA A 18 -0.09 19.99 -2.01
CA ALA A 18 -0.78 19.23 -0.96
C ALA A 18 -1.64 18.11 -1.55
N GLN A 19 -2.37 18.37 -2.65
CA GLN A 19 -3.15 17.35 -3.35
C GLN A 19 -2.27 16.20 -3.84
N VAL A 20 -1.14 16.50 -4.51
CA VAL A 20 -0.18 15.47 -4.94
C VAL A 20 0.34 14.67 -3.74
N GLY A 21 0.67 15.35 -2.64
CA GLY A 21 1.12 14.73 -1.40
C GLY A 21 0.11 13.71 -0.85
N THR A 22 -1.19 14.02 -0.86
CA THR A 22 -2.22 13.06 -0.39
C THR A 22 -2.26 11.79 -1.22
N VAL A 23 -2.08 11.89 -2.54
CA VAL A 23 -2.06 10.74 -3.45
C VAL A 23 -0.83 9.87 -3.20
N VAL A 24 0.34 10.50 -3.05
CA VAL A 24 1.60 9.81 -2.79
C VAL A 24 1.56 9.06 -1.46
N VAL A 25 1.09 9.71 -0.39
CA VAL A 25 0.94 9.09 0.94
C VAL A 25 -0.02 7.90 0.89
N ALA A 26 -1.14 8.04 0.18
CA ALA A 26 -2.09 6.95 0.00
C ALA A 26 -1.46 5.74 -0.69
N ARG A 27 -0.68 5.97 -1.76
CA ARG A 27 0.06 4.93 -2.50
C ARG A 27 1.06 4.20 -1.60
N HIS A 28 1.88 4.95 -0.86
CA HIS A 28 2.87 4.38 0.06
C HIS A 28 2.23 3.57 1.18
N ARG A 29 1.07 3.98 1.71
CA ARG A 29 0.39 3.21 2.74
C ARG A 29 -0.13 1.86 2.25
N VAL A 30 -0.60 1.77 1.00
CA VAL A 30 -1.01 0.49 0.42
C VAL A 30 0.20 -0.38 0.13
N GLN A 31 1.30 0.19 -0.36
CA GLN A 31 2.54 -0.55 -0.57
C GLN A 31 3.10 -1.10 0.75
N ALA A 32 3.20 -0.27 1.79
CA ALA A 32 3.65 -0.70 3.11
C ALA A 32 2.76 -1.81 3.71
N ALA A 33 1.45 -1.77 3.46
CA ALA A 33 0.54 -2.85 3.86
C ALA A 33 0.83 -4.14 3.09
N ALA A 34 1.10 -4.07 1.79
CA ALA A 34 1.49 -5.23 0.99
C ALA A 34 2.83 -5.81 1.45
N ASP A 35 3.85 -4.97 1.68
CA ASP A 35 5.18 -5.41 2.13
C ASP A 35 5.11 -6.12 3.49
N LEU A 36 4.41 -5.52 4.47
CA LEU A 36 4.21 -6.12 5.79
C LEU A 36 3.35 -7.39 5.73
N GLY A 37 2.34 -7.42 4.86
CA GLY A 37 1.52 -8.60 4.62
C GLY A 37 2.34 -9.76 4.03
N ALA A 38 3.16 -9.47 3.02
CA ALA A 38 4.04 -10.47 2.39
C ALA A 38 5.06 -11.03 3.39
N LEU A 39 5.70 -10.16 4.20
CA LEU A 39 6.64 -10.61 5.24
C LEU A 39 5.95 -11.44 6.33
N ALA A 40 4.74 -11.06 6.74
CA ALA A 40 3.97 -11.84 7.71
C ALA A 40 3.58 -13.21 7.15
N GLY A 41 3.18 -13.28 5.88
CA GLY A 41 2.89 -14.53 5.20
C GLY A 41 4.13 -15.41 5.05
N ALA A 42 5.25 -14.85 4.61
CA ALA A 42 6.52 -15.58 4.49
C ALA A 42 7.00 -16.13 5.84
N GLY A 43 6.83 -15.37 6.93
CA GLY A 43 7.19 -15.80 8.29
C GLY A 43 6.26 -16.85 8.90
N ALA A 44 5.03 -17.00 8.37
CA ALA A 44 4.06 -18.02 8.78
C ALA A 44 4.03 -19.23 7.83
N LEU A 45 4.79 -19.18 6.73
CA LEU A 45 4.73 -20.19 5.67
C LEU A 45 5.14 -21.59 6.13
N GLN A 46 5.95 -21.71 7.18
CA GLN A 46 6.30 -22.99 7.78
C GLN A 46 5.09 -23.72 8.39
N ALA A 47 4.04 -22.99 8.78
CA ALA A 47 2.80 -23.56 9.29
C ALA A 47 1.82 -23.98 8.19
N GLY A 48 2.07 -23.58 6.93
CA GLY A 48 1.24 -23.90 5.77
C GLY A 48 0.81 -22.67 4.96
N ALA A 49 0.30 -22.90 3.74
CA ALA A 49 -0.13 -21.83 2.84
C ALA A 49 -1.36 -21.07 3.39
N ASP A 50 -2.31 -21.77 4.00
CA ASP A 50 -3.50 -21.15 4.59
C ASP A 50 -3.14 -20.24 5.76
N GLU A 51 -2.23 -20.68 6.63
CA GLU A 51 -1.72 -19.87 7.75
C GLU A 51 -0.91 -18.67 7.27
N ALA A 52 -0.13 -18.81 6.19
CA ALA A 52 0.58 -17.70 5.56
C ALA A 52 -0.40 -16.62 5.07
N CYS A 53 -1.46 -17.00 4.35
CA CYS A 53 -2.46 -16.05 3.88
C CYS A 53 -3.27 -15.44 5.03
N ALA A 54 -3.61 -16.21 6.06
CA ALA A 54 -4.28 -15.70 7.26
C ALA A 54 -3.42 -14.66 8.01
N ALA A 55 -2.13 -14.92 8.16
CA ALA A 55 -1.18 -13.99 8.77
C ALA A 55 -1.04 -12.69 7.95
N ALA A 56 -0.91 -12.81 6.63
CA ALA A 56 -0.87 -11.67 5.72
C ALA A 56 -2.15 -10.83 5.84
N GLU A 57 -3.32 -11.46 5.80
CA GLU A 57 -4.61 -10.79 5.91
C GLU A 57 -4.79 -10.07 7.25
N ALA A 58 -4.37 -10.70 8.35
CA ALA A 58 -4.44 -10.10 9.68
C ALA A 58 -3.63 -8.78 9.77
N VAL A 59 -2.44 -8.73 9.17
CA VAL A 59 -1.61 -7.53 9.11
C VAL A 59 -2.20 -6.46 8.19
N VAL A 60 -2.61 -6.86 6.98
CA VAL A 60 -3.20 -5.94 5.99
C VAL A 60 -4.49 -5.30 6.52
N ARG A 61 -5.33 -6.08 7.22
CA ARG A 61 -6.54 -5.56 7.89
C ARG A 61 -6.22 -4.56 8.98
N ARG A 62 -5.20 -4.82 9.82
CA ARG A 62 -4.75 -3.85 10.85
C ARG A 62 -4.25 -2.54 10.25
N MET A 63 -3.66 -2.61 9.06
CA MET A 63 -3.26 -1.41 8.32
C MET A 63 -4.47 -0.60 7.83
N GLY A 64 -5.66 -1.22 7.71
CA GLY A 64 -6.88 -0.63 7.15
C GLY A 64 -7.02 -0.83 5.64
N ALA A 65 -6.39 -1.88 5.10
CA ALA A 65 -6.54 -2.29 3.70
C ALA A 65 -7.13 -3.72 3.64
N LEU A 66 -7.40 -4.20 2.42
CA LEU A 66 -7.94 -5.52 2.16
C LEU A 66 -6.98 -6.29 1.25
N VAL A 67 -6.84 -7.60 1.49
CA VAL A 67 -6.13 -8.49 0.57
C VAL A 67 -7.08 -8.81 -0.59
N SER A 68 -6.68 -8.46 -1.81
CA SER A 68 -7.43 -8.84 -3.02
C SER A 68 -7.00 -10.21 -3.55
N GLU A 69 -5.75 -10.60 -3.30
CA GLU A 69 -5.18 -11.86 -3.75
C GLU A 69 -3.99 -12.24 -2.86
N CYS A 70 -3.89 -13.52 -2.50
CA CYS A 70 -2.76 -14.09 -1.78
C CYS A 70 -2.32 -15.35 -2.52
N GLU A 71 -1.08 -15.37 -2.98
CA GLU A 71 -0.52 -16.48 -3.74
C GLU A 71 0.73 -17.00 -3.01
N VAL A 72 0.78 -18.30 -2.79
CA VAL A 72 1.89 -18.99 -2.14
C VAL A 72 2.52 -19.95 -3.13
N MET A 73 3.77 -19.68 -3.51
CA MET A 73 4.52 -20.45 -4.50
C MET A 73 5.80 -20.99 -3.89
N ARG A 74 5.75 -22.26 -3.45
CA ARG A 74 6.84 -22.95 -2.74
C ARG A 74 7.18 -22.24 -1.43
N TRP A 75 8.20 -21.36 -1.44
CA TRP A 75 8.69 -20.59 -0.31
C TRP A 75 8.50 -19.07 -0.49
N ASP A 76 7.77 -18.67 -1.53
CA ASP A 76 7.43 -17.29 -1.83
C ASP A 76 5.97 -17.01 -1.53
N VAL A 77 5.69 -15.87 -0.91
CA VAL A 77 4.34 -15.37 -0.69
C VAL A 77 4.19 -14.03 -1.39
N THR A 78 3.23 -13.94 -2.31
CA THR A 78 2.86 -12.71 -3.00
C THR A 78 1.48 -12.26 -2.52
N VAL A 79 1.40 -11.02 -2.03
CA VAL A 79 0.17 -10.44 -1.48
C VAL A 79 -0.20 -9.20 -2.28
N SER A 80 -1.39 -9.21 -2.87
CA SER A 80 -2.00 -8.04 -3.49
C SER A 80 -2.99 -7.41 -2.52
N VAL A 81 -2.81 -6.12 -2.28
CA VAL A 81 -3.57 -5.33 -1.32
C VAL A 81 -4.26 -4.19 -2.02
N GLU A 82 -5.50 -3.91 -1.63
CA GLU A 82 -6.24 -2.74 -2.09
C GLU A 82 -6.87 -1.93 -0.94
N ARG A 83 -6.99 -0.62 -1.17
CA ARG A 83 -7.68 0.31 -0.27
C ARG A 83 -8.45 1.34 -1.07
N ILE A 84 -9.68 1.62 -0.62
CA ILE A 84 -10.45 2.76 -1.11
C ILE A 84 -9.99 4.02 -0.37
N VAL A 85 -9.51 5.01 -1.13
CA VAL A 85 -9.03 6.28 -0.61
C VAL A 85 -9.95 7.39 -1.10
N ARG A 86 -10.48 8.19 -0.17
CA ARG A 86 -11.32 9.35 -0.48
C ARG A 86 -10.42 10.56 -0.71
N MET A 87 -10.36 11.05 -1.93
CA MET A 87 -9.52 12.18 -2.37
C MET A 87 -10.36 13.45 -2.53
N GLY A 88 -11.13 13.80 -1.50
CA GLY A 88 -11.94 15.02 -1.45
C GLY A 88 -12.76 15.24 -2.74
N ALA A 89 -12.48 16.36 -3.43
CA ALA A 89 -13.16 16.77 -4.67
C ALA A 89 -13.01 15.79 -5.85
N VAL A 90 -12.03 14.88 -5.81
CA VAL A 90 -11.74 13.90 -6.88
C VAL A 90 -12.52 12.59 -6.67
N GLY A 91 -13.23 12.45 -5.55
CA GLY A 91 -14.03 11.26 -5.23
C GLY A 91 -13.24 10.13 -4.57
N ALA A 92 -13.79 8.92 -4.61
CA ALA A 92 -13.14 7.72 -4.07
C ALA A 92 -12.38 6.97 -5.18
N ARG A 93 -11.13 6.61 -4.92
CA ARG A 93 -10.30 5.80 -5.83
C ARG A 93 -9.82 4.54 -5.11
N THR A 94 -9.88 3.41 -5.78
CA THR A 94 -9.23 2.18 -5.32
C THR A 94 -7.75 2.24 -5.67
N VAL A 95 -6.90 2.10 -4.66
CA VAL A 95 -5.44 2.01 -4.81
C VAL A 95 -5.05 0.56 -4.56
N ARG A 96 -4.36 -0.05 -5.51
CA ARG A 96 -3.89 -1.44 -5.43
C ARG A 96 -2.38 -1.52 -5.48
N ALA A 97 -1.77 -2.30 -4.60
CA ALA A 97 -0.34 -2.55 -4.57
C ALA A 97 -0.06 -4.02 -4.28
N SER A 98 1.10 -4.53 -4.67
CA SER A 98 1.49 -5.92 -4.49
C SER A 98 2.92 -6.02 -4.01
N ALA A 99 3.19 -7.00 -3.17
CA ALA A 99 4.54 -7.29 -2.69
C ALA A 99 4.76 -8.81 -2.63
N ARG A 100 6.00 -9.22 -2.87
CA ARG A 100 6.45 -10.61 -2.77
C ARG A 100 7.53 -10.71 -1.69
N ALA A 101 7.45 -11.73 -0.84
CA ALA A 101 8.47 -12.07 0.13
C ALA A 101 8.79 -13.57 0.04
N GLY A 102 10.08 -13.89 0.03
CA GLY A 102 10.59 -15.25 -0.02
C GLY A 102 12.03 -15.28 0.46
N PRO A 103 12.67 -16.47 0.53
CA PRO A 103 14.06 -16.58 0.96
C PRO A 103 14.96 -15.70 0.08
N ALA A 104 15.92 -15.01 0.70
CA ALA A 104 17.00 -14.38 -0.05
C ALA A 104 17.70 -15.50 -0.83
N GLU A 105 17.93 -15.28 -2.12
CA GLU A 105 18.57 -16.25 -3.01
C GLU A 105 19.84 -16.77 -2.31
N GLN A 106 19.87 -18.07 -2.04
CA GLN A 106 21.13 -18.74 -1.72
C GLN A 106 21.79 -18.95 -3.08
N GLU A 107 22.74 -18.06 -3.38
CA GLU A 107 23.66 -18.22 -4.49
C GLU A 107 24.55 -19.43 -4.13
N ASP A 108 24.16 -20.61 -4.63
CA ASP A 108 24.97 -21.85 -4.62
C ASP A 108 25.87 -21.90 -5.85
#